data_AF-A0A6G1CDC9-F1
#
_entry.id   AF-A0A6G1CDC9-F1
#
_cell.length_a   1.000
_cell.length_b   1.000
_cell.length_c   1.000
_cell.angle_alpha   90.00
_cell.angle_beta   90.00
_cell.angle_gamma   90.00
#
_symmetry.space_group_name_H-M   'P 1'
#
loop_
_entity.id
_entity.type
_entity.pdbx_description
1 polymer ?
#
loop_
_entity_poly.entity_id
_entity_poly.type
_entity_poly.pdbx_seq_one_letter_code
_entity_poly.pdbx_strand_id
1 'polypeptide(L)'
;MALLATATPPCGLLLTARASASSPGCFLRAPRSRALRRAMAASGADAAASGGSAPPSLLVFSGGTAFNGVVEELKKVTTRVAHVLPVSDDGGSTAEIVRVLGGPAVGDIRSRCLRLSDESTSEALSVRTLLGHRLPLDPSEAKLEWYQIVEGEHALWDGVSQPYRETIRAFLVYFHNEILRRSAEMFCFTNGSIGNFFFAGARIFFQSLDAAIFLFSRVSQIPAESLVLPVISTNDRLTLGCELWDGTIIRGQNEISHPSHGRKEVVNKDCNSCSALPSRIKRVFYMSSEGSNLLHEVFPEANRTVLEQLSKVDCIVYAMGSLFTSVCPSLVLRGIGETIASRSIPKVLLLNGSHDRETTGLPASGFVTAITDSLNRTYGDPDKSLKNLVSSVNVLYNRFSMIGGIMHSFTSFKYANMKYPTDCPFLVQIWHDSVKMLICLLNTISEYFPCHSFFYILCSLKTM
;
A
#
# COMPACT_ATOMS: atom_id res chain seq x y z
N MET A 1 -63.57 9.86 -19.32
CA MET A 1 -64.90 9.55 -18.75
C MET A 1 -64.88 8.10 -18.28
N ALA A 2 -65.15 7.88 -17.00
CA ALA A 2 -65.43 6.62 -16.27
C ALA A 2 -64.41 5.45 -16.27
N LEU A 3 -63.86 5.14 -15.10
CA LEU A 3 -64.02 3.89 -14.29
C LEU A 3 -62.80 3.78 -13.33
N LEU A 4 -62.95 4.04 -12.02
CA LEU A 4 -63.50 3.24 -10.91
C LEU A 4 -62.42 2.43 -10.16
N ALA A 5 -62.41 2.65 -8.84
CA ALA A 5 -61.44 2.20 -7.85
C ALA A 5 -61.87 0.91 -7.13
N THR A 6 -60.93 0.25 -6.44
CA THR A 6 -61.04 -0.48 -5.13
C THR A 6 -59.70 -1.20 -4.88
N ALA A 7 -58.92 -0.94 -3.81
CA ALA A 7 -59.09 -1.16 -2.37
C ALA A 7 -58.59 -2.55 -1.88
N THR A 8 -57.58 -2.52 -0.99
CA THR A 8 -56.99 -3.61 -0.17
C THR A 8 -57.55 -3.57 1.27
N PRO A 9 -57.03 -4.33 2.26
CA PRO A 9 -57.00 -5.79 2.53
C PRO A 9 -57.77 -6.12 3.86
N PRO A 10 -57.60 -7.27 4.58
CA PRO A 10 -56.52 -7.40 5.59
C PRO A 10 -56.03 -8.85 5.97
N CYS A 11 -55.10 -8.89 6.92
CA CYS A 11 -54.37 -10.00 7.56
C CYS A 11 -55.15 -10.79 8.64
N GLY A 12 -54.74 -12.07 8.87
CA GLY A 12 -54.64 -12.72 10.20
C GLY A 12 -55.36 -14.07 10.38
N LEU A 13 -54.64 -15.14 10.77
CA LEU A 13 -54.84 -15.88 12.04
C LEU A 13 -53.83 -17.04 12.28
N LEU A 14 -53.50 -17.22 13.56
CA LEU A 14 -52.69 -18.25 14.24
C LEU A 14 -53.28 -19.68 14.17
N LEU A 15 -52.42 -20.71 14.23
CA LEU A 15 -52.74 -21.96 14.93
C LEU A 15 -51.50 -22.60 15.58
N THR A 16 -51.63 -22.81 16.90
CA THR A 16 -50.70 -23.45 17.83
C THR A 16 -50.95 -24.95 17.93
N ALA A 17 -49.91 -25.78 18.07
CA ALA A 17 -50.03 -27.13 18.61
C ALA A 17 -48.93 -27.41 19.64
N ARG A 18 -49.36 -27.59 20.90
CA ARG A 18 -48.59 -28.15 22.03
C ARG A 18 -48.88 -29.66 22.08
N ALA A 19 -47.85 -30.48 22.33
CA ALA A 19 -48.01 -31.81 22.90
C ALA A 19 -46.91 -32.05 23.95
N SER A 20 -47.32 -32.49 25.13
CA SER A 20 -46.49 -32.72 26.32
C SER A 20 -46.35 -34.21 26.65
N ALA A 21 -45.10 -34.62 26.86
CA ALA A 21 -44.54 -35.59 27.82
C ALA A 21 -45.21 -36.96 28.09
N SER A 22 -44.42 -38.03 27.91
CA SER A 22 -44.26 -39.14 28.87
C SER A 22 -42.91 -39.86 28.67
N SER A 23 -42.26 -40.25 29.77
CA SER A 23 -41.01 -41.07 29.89
C SER A 23 -41.36 -42.41 30.59
N PRO A 24 -40.44 -43.35 30.94
CA PRO A 24 -39.00 -43.49 30.66
C PRO A 24 -38.57 -44.91 30.17
N GLY A 25 -37.34 -45.05 29.65
CA GLY A 25 -36.75 -46.35 29.30
C GLY A 25 -35.22 -46.30 29.17
N CYS A 26 -34.54 -47.23 29.83
CA CYS A 26 -33.12 -47.28 30.22
C CYS A 26 -32.13 -47.69 29.10
N PHE A 27 -30.82 -47.62 29.42
CA PHE A 27 -29.60 -48.14 28.73
C PHE A 27 -28.92 -47.16 27.74
N LEU A 28 -27.63 -46.79 27.80
CA LEU A 28 -26.43 -47.26 28.50
C LEU A 28 -25.47 -46.07 28.75
N ARG A 29 -24.76 -46.13 29.88
CA ARG A 29 -23.81 -45.11 30.37
C ARG A 29 -22.39 -45.50 29.91
N ALA A 30 -21.73 -44.65 29.11
CA ALA A 30 -20.31 -44.80 28.77
C ALA A 30 -19.43 -43.85 29.63
N PRO A 31 -18.20 -44.24 29.98
CA PRO A 31 -17.46 -43.65 31.10
C PRO A 31 -16.71 -42.37 30.73
N ARG A 32 -16.65 -41.44 31.68
CA ARG A 32 -15.70 -40.32 31.70
C ARG A 32 -14.29 -40.88 31.90
N SER A 33 -13.45 -40.91 30.87
CA SER A 33 -12.03 -41.21 31.01
C SER A 33 -11.18 -39.96 30.71
N ARG A 34 -10.35 -39.68 31.71
CA ARG A 34 -9.43 -38.56 31.86
C ARG A 34 -8.14 -38.94 31.11
N ALA A 35 -8.15 -38.88 29.77
CA ALA A 35 -7.00 -39.31 28.97
C ALA A 35 -6.91 -38.60 27.61
N LEU A 36 -6.66 -37.28 27.60
CA LEU A 36 -6.13 -36.56 26.42
C LEU A 36 -5.59 -35.17 26.81
N ARG A 37 -4.83 -35.10 27.91
CA ARG A 37 -4.10 -33.90 28.35
C ARG A 37 -2.64 -34.18 28.74
N ARG A 38 -2.04 -35.26 28.24
CA ARG A 38 -0.71 -35.70 28.71
C ARG A 38 0.23 -36.24 27.62
N ALA A 39 0.14 -35.72 26.40
CA ALA A 39 1.04 -36.10 25.30
C ALA A 39 1.61 -34.90 24.50
N MET A 40 1.64 -33.69 25.07
CA MET A 40 2.38 -32.54 24.49
C MET A 40 3.10 -31.69 25.55
N ALA A 41 3.63 -32.37 26.58
CA ALA A 41 4.44 -31.75 27.63
C ALA A 41 5.66 -32.64 27.92
N ALA A 42 6.50 -32.83 26.91
CA ALA A 42 7.81 -33.48 27.04
C ALA A 42 8.68 -33.19 25.80
N SER A 43 9.05 -31.93 25.61
CA SER A 43 10.26 -31.51 24.87
C SER A 43 10.62 -30.05 25.19
N GLY A 44 10.36 -29.63 26.43
CA GLY A 44 10.77 -28.34 26.98
C GLY A 44 11.93 -28.53 27.94
N ALA A 45 13.14 -28.69 27.40
CA ALA A 45 14.42 -28.53 28.08
C ALA A 45 15.52 -28.66 27.03
N ASP A 46 15.89 -27.52 26.43
CA ASP A 46 17.17 -27.21 25.76
C ASP A 46 16.94 -26.22 24.62
N ALA A 47 16.67 -24.97 24.98
CA ALA A 47 16.86 -23.80 24.11
C ALA A 47 16.92 -22.53 24.98
N ALA A 48 17.84 -22.50 25.94
CA ALA A 48 18.22 -21.28 26.63
C ALA A 48 19.72 -21.06 26.39
N ALA A 49 20.08 -20.55 25.21
CA ALA A 49 21.33 -19.82 24.94
C ALA A 49 21.45 -19.42 23.45
N SER A 50 20.65 -18.46 23.01
CA SER A 50 21.08 -17.48 22.01
C SER A 50 20.30 -16.18 22.23
N GLY A 51 20.93 -15.21 22.89
CA GLY A 51 20.36 -13.89 23.19
C GLY A 51 20.24 -12.99 21.96
N GLY A 52 19.71 -13.48 20.85
CA GLY A 52 19.37 -12.65 19.71
C GLY A 52 18.00 -12.03 19.93
N SER A 53 17.91 -10.70 20.08
CA SER A 53 16.62 -10.00 20.01
C SER A 53 15.92 -10.38 18.70
N ALA A 54 14.61 -10.66 18.72
CA ALA A 54 13.85 -10.86 17.49
C ALA A 54 14.09 -9.70 16.52
N PRO A 55 14.22 -9.93 15.20
CA PRO A 55 14.50 -8.86 14.24
C PRO A 55 13.40 -7.81 14.30
N PRO A 56 13.73 -6.52 14.10
CA PRO A 56 12.77 -5.43 14.25
C PRO A 56 11.63 -5.56 13.25
N SER A 57 10.42 -5.18 13.68
CA SER A 57 9.23 -5.09 12.82
C SER A 57 8.99 -3.67 12.34
N LEU A 58 8.69 -3.52 11.06
CA LEU A 58 8.53 -2.22 10.42
C LEU A 58 7.16 -2.08 9.77
N LEU A 59 6.63 -0.87 9.80
CA LEU A 59 5.59 -0.44 8.87
C LEU A 59 6.14 0.62 7.94
N VAL A 60 6.01 0.40 6.64
CA VAL A 60 6.54 1.28 5.60
C VAL A 60 5.38 1.85 4.79
N PHE A 61 5.17 3.16 4.89
CA PHE A 61 4.35 3.89 3.93
C PHE A 61 5.16 4.11 2.66
N SER A 62 4.74 3.50 1.56
CA SER A 62 5.45 3.55 0.28
C SER A 62 4.49 3.68 -0.90
N GLY A 63 5.04 3.90 -2.08
CA GLY A 63 4.30 3.75 -3.34
C GLY A 63 5.05 2.81 -4.29
N GLY A 64 5.17 3.24 -5.55
CA GLY A 64 5.75 2.46 -6.63
C GLY A 64 7.26 2.16 -6.52
N THR A 65 7.98 2.41 -7.61
CA THR A 65 9.28 1.78 -7.86
C THR A 65 10.44 2.31 -7.01
N ALA A 66 10.36 3.54 -6.50
CA ALA A 66 11.46 4.20 -5.80
C ALA A 66 11.98 3.40 -4.60
N PHE A 67 11.09 2.77 -3.84
CA PHE A 67 11.47 1.97 -2.67
C PHE A 67 11.95 0.55 -3.02
N ASN A 68 11.90 0.12 -4.29
CA ASN A 68 12.24 -1.25 -4.68
C ASN A 68 13.68 -1.64 -4.34
N GLY A 69 14.64 -0.74 -4.56
CA GLY A 69 16.05 -1.02 -4.22
C GLY A 69 16.26 -1.18 -2.71
N VAL A 70 15.48 -0.47 -1.89
CA VAL A 70 15.55 -0.58 -0.42
C VAL A 70 14.97 -1.91 0.06
N VAL A 71 13.90 -2.40 -0.56
CA VAL A 71 13.26 -3.66 -0.17
C VAL A 71 14.21 -4.87 -0.27
N GLU A 72 15.01 -4.95 -1.33
CA GLU A 72 15.95 -6.08 -1.51
C GLU A 72 16.98 -6.17 -0.40
N GLU A 73 17.48 -5.01 0.05
CA GLU A 73 18.43 -4.97 1.15
C GLU A 73 17.74 -5.14 2.50
N LEU A 74 16.50 -4.64 2.66
CA LEU A 74 15.73 -4.80 3.89
C LEU A 74 15.42 -6.28 4.16
N LYS A 75 15.15 -7.08 3.12
CA LYS A 75 14.97 -8.54 3.21
C LYS A 75 16.17 -9.26 3.84
N LYS A 76 17.38 -8.69 3.76
CA LYS A 76 18.59 -9.25 4.38
C LYS A 76 18.66 -9.03 5.90
N VAL A 77 17.87 -8.10 6.42
CA VAL A 77 17.85 -7.71 7.83
C VAL A 77 16.60 -8.21 8.53
N THR A 78 15.44 -8.07 7.89
CA THR A 78 14.16 -8.49 8.45
C THR A 78 13.13 -8.70 7.35
N THR A 79 12.34 -9.76 7.48
CA THR A 79 11.14 -10.00 6.66
C THR A 79 9.88 -9.46 7.34
N ARG A 80 9.95 -8.98 8.58
CA ARG A 80 8.82 -8.50 9.40
C ARG A 80 8.41 -7.07 8.99
N VAL A 81 7.98 -6.91 7.74
CA VAL A 81 7.72 -5.60 7.15
C VAL A 81 6.29 -5.54 6.60
N ALA A 82 5.51 -4.58 7.09
CA ALA A 82 4.21 -4.23 6.53
C ALA A 82 4.37 -3.07 5.54
N HIS A 83 4.28 -3.36 4.25
CA HIS A 83 4.31 -2.38 3.17
C HIS A 83 2.90 -1.85 2.91
N VAL A 84 2.64 -0.61 3.32
CA VAL A 84 1.37 0.09 3.10
C VAL A 84 1.45 0.88 1.81
N LEU A 85 0.49 0.65 0.91
CA LEU A 85 0.49 1.18 -0.46
C LEU A 85 -0.85 1.86 -0.78
N PRO A 86 -0.84 2.99 -1.51
CA PRO A 86 -2.05 3.63 -2.01
C PRO A 86 -2.72 2.79 -3.11
N VAL A 87 -4.01 3.06 -3.34
CA VAL A 87 -4.86 2.39 -4.34
C VAL A 87 -5.38 3.36 -5.41
N SER A 88 -4.67 4.45 -5.65
CA SER A 88 -5.06 5.56 -6.55
C SER A 88 -4.27 5.67 -7.84
N ASP A 89 -3.32 4.76 -8.10
CA ASP A 89 -2.48 4.80 -9.30
C ASP A 89 -3.32 4.64 -10.58
N ASP A 90 -3.31 5.65 -11.43
CA ASP A 90 -4.07 5.68 -12.68
C ASP A 90 -3.17 5.64 -13.92
N GLY A 91 -1.94 5.11 -13.79
CA GLY A 91 -0.95 4.97 -14.87
C GLY A 91 -0.88 3.61 -15.56
N GLY A 92 -0.32 3.63 -16.77
CA GLY A 92 0.02 2.44 -17.56
C GLY A 92 -1.13 1.44 -17.72
N SER A 93 -0.82 0.14 -17.57
CA SER A 93 -1.82 -0.92 -17.69
C SER A 93 -2.86 -0.94 -16.56
N THR A 94 -2.59 -0.28 -15.44
CA THR A 94 -3.59 -0.11 -14.37
C THR A 94 -4.70 0.84 -14.81
N ALA A 95 -4.38 1.93 -15.51
CA ALA A 95 -5.36 2.85 -16.08
C ALA A 95 -6.36 2.12 -17.00
N GLU A 96 -5.85 1.24 -17.86
CA GLU A 96 -6.65 0.49 -18.82
C GLU A 96 -7.57 -0.54 -18.14
N ILE A 97 -7.07 -1.25 -17.13
CA ILE A 97 -7.89 -2.16 -16.32
C ILE A 97 -9.02 -1.40 -15.63
N VAL A 98 -8.70 -0.28 -14.98
CA VAL A 98 -9.69 0.54 -14.26
C VAL A 98 -10.70 1.15 -15.23
N ARG A 99 -10.29 1.52 -16.44
CA ARG A 99 -11.19 2.05 -17.48
C ARG A 99 -12.23 1.00 -17.88
N VAL A 100 -11.79 -0.20 -18.26
CA VAL A 100 -12.68 -1.23 -18.84
C VAL A 100 -13.43 -2.04 -17.77
N LEU A 101 -12.77 -2.37 -16.66
CA LEU A 101 -13.30 -3.26 -15.63
C LEU A 101 -13.64 -2.57 -14.30
N GLY A 102 -13.23 -1.31 -14.12
CA GLY A 102 -13.43 -0.57 -12.88
C GLY A 102 -12.55 -1.05 -11.72
N GLY A 103 -12.85 -0.53 -10.54
CA GLY A 103 -12.20 -0.87 -9.28
C GLY A 103 -10.91 -0.11 -8.95
N PRO A 104 -10.22 -0.50 -7.87
CA PRO A 104 -9.06 0.21 -7.37
C PRO A 104 -7.83 -0.01 -8.27
N ALA A 105 -6.87 0.90 -8.14
CA ALA A 105 -5.57 0.70 -8.74
C ALA A 105 -4.81 -0.47 -8.11
N VAL A 106 -4.18 -1.29 -8.95
CA VAL A 106 -3.43 -2.48 -8.52
C VAL A 106 -1.93 -2.38 -8.77
N GLY A 107 -1.47 -1.33 -9.46
CA GLY A 107 -0.12 -1.23 -10.00
C GLY A 107 0.99 -1.26 -8.93
N ASP A 108 0.91 -0.36 -7.95
CA ASP A 108 1.90 -0.27 -6.88
C ASP A 108 1.90 -1.53 -6.00
N ILE A 109 0.72 -2.06 -5.67
CA ILE A 109 0.55 -3.31 -4.91
C ILE A 109 1.20 -4.48 -5.65
N ARG A 110 0.86 -4.68 -6.93
CA ARG A 110 1.49 -5.72 -7.76
C ARG A 110 2.99 -5.53 -7.84
N SER A 111 3.48 -4.30 -8.00
CA SER A 111 4.93 -4.04 -8.05
C SER A 111 5.62 -4.46 -6.74
N ARG A 112 5.00 -4.22 -5.58
CA ARG A 112 5.56 -4.60 -4.30
C ARG A 112 5.51 -6.11 -4.09
N CYS A 113 4.40 -6.76 -4.41
CA CYS A 113 4.29 -8.21 -4.35
C CYS A 113 5.34 -8.90 -5.21
N LEU A 114 5.50 -8.45 -6.46
CA LEU A 114 6.50 -8.98 -7.36
C LEU A 114 7.90 -8.81 -6.79
N ARG A 115 8.22 -7.64 -6.22
CA ARG A 115 9.54 -7.36 -5.62
C ARG A 115 9.84 -8.25 -4.40
N LEU A 116 8.81 -8.61 -3.65
CA LEU A 116 8.95 -9.49 -2.48
C LEU A 116 8.94 -10.97 -2.84
N SER A 117 8.74 -11.33 -4.12
CA SER A 117 8.66 -12.73 -4.53
C SER A 117 9.94 -13.50 -4.17
N ASP A 118 9.78 -14.81 -4.00
CA ASP A 118 10.93 -15.70 -3.88
C ASP A 118 11.76 -15.68 -5.17
N GLU A 119 13.07 -15.87 -5.01
CA GLU A 119 14.06 -15.97 -6.08
C GLU A 119 15.02 -17.15 -5.84
N SER A 120 14.71 -18.00 -4.85
CA SER A 120 15.62 -19.07 -4.40
C SER A 120 15.58 -20.31 -5.29
N THR A 121 14.47 -20.53 -6.01
CA THR A 121 14.26 -21.69 -6.88
C THR A 121 14.09 -21.29 -8.34
N SER A 122 14.40 -22.20 -9.26
CA SER A 122 14.17 -21.98 -10.70
C SER A 122 12.70 -21.74 -11.02
N GLU A 123 11.79 -22.45 -10.35
CA GLU A 123 10.35 -22.25 -10.52
C GLU A 123 9.91 -20.88 -10.02
N ALA A 124 10.39 -20.43 -8.85
CA ALA A 124 10.07 -19.09 -8.34
C ALA A 124 10.53 -17.99 -9.31
N LEU A 125 11.72 -18.14 -9.90
CA LEU A 125 12.23 -17.23 -10.94
C LEU A 125 11.36 -17.25 -12.21
N SER A 126 10.91 -18.42 -12.68
CA SER A 126 9.97 -18.52 -13.81
C SER A 126 8.64 -17.85 -13.50
N VAL A 127 8.04 -18.09 -12.32
CA VAL A 127 6.78 -17.47 -11.89
C VAL A 127 6.93 -15.94 -11.78
N ARG A 128 8.03 -15.47 -11.19
CA ARG A 128 8.36 -14.04 -11.13
C ARG A 128 8.49 -13.43 -12.52
N THR A 129 9.17 -14.13 -13.44
CA THR A 129 9.34 -13.67 -14.83
C THR A 129 8.00 -13.53 -15.53
N LEU A 130 7.13 -14.55 -15.43
CA LEU A 130 5.78 -14.51 -15.98
C LEU A 130 4.95 -13.34 -15.42
N LEU A 131 4.88 -13.19 -14.10
CA LEU A 131 4.06 -12.14 -13.47
C LEU A 131 4.67 -10.74 -13.63
N GLY A 132 5.99 -10.66 -13.80
CA GLY A 132 6.72 -9.43 -14.09
C GLY A 132 6.67 -8.98 -15.55
N HIS A 133 6.23 -9.87 -16.45
CA HIS A 133 6.23 -9.63 -17.88
C HIS A 133 5.33 -8.46 -18.29
N ARG A 134 5.82 -7.70 -19.28
CA ARG A 134 5.09 -6.62 -19.94
C ARG A 134 4.98 -6.92 -21.42
N LEU A 135 3.75 -6.84 -21.94
CA LEU A 135 3.46 -7.05 -23.34
C LEU A 135 4.09 -5.95 -24.22
N PRO A 136 4.34 -6.24 -25.50
CA PRO A 136 4.88 -5.31 -26.48
C PRO A 136 4.14 -3.96 -26.56
N LEU A 137 4.84 -2.97 -27.12
CA LEU A 137 4.26 -1.66 -27.40
C LEU A 137 3.33 -1.71 -28.62
N ASP A 138 3.63 -2.55 -29.61
CA ASP A 138 2.77 -2.73 -30.77
C ASP A 138 1.44 -3.40 -30.36
N PRO A 139 0.27 -2.81 -30.70
CA PRO A 139 -1.02 -3.36 -30.30
C PRO A 139 -1.34 -4.75 -30.86
N SER A 140 -0.86 -5.07 -32.07
CA SER A 140 -1.15 -6.35 -32.72
C SER A 140 -0.29 -7.46 -32.12
N GLU A 141 1.00 -7.19 -31.92
CA GLU A 141 1.93 -8.10 -31.24
C GLU A 141 1.49 -8.34 -29.78
N ALA A 142 1.15 -7.27 -29.05
CA ALA A 142 0.68 -7.38 -27.66
C ALA A 142 -0.58 -8.23 -27.55
N LYS A 143 -1.52 -8.09 -28.50
CA LYS A 143 -2.70 -8.94 -28.54
C LYS A 143 -2.33 -10.38 -28.85
N LEU A 144 -1.52 -10.64 -29.88
CA LEU A 144 -1.12 -12.00 -30.25
C LEU A 144 -0.43 -12.72 -29.07
N GLU A 145 0.53 -12.06 -28.43
CA GLU A 145 1.26 -12.62 -27.31
C GLU A 145 0.35 -12.88 -26.10
N TRP A 146 -0.60 -11.97 -25.81
CA TRP A 146 -1.60 -12.21 -24.76
C TRP A 146 -2.41 -13.50 -25.00
N TYR A 147 -2.85 -13.76 -26.24
CA TYR A 147 -3.60 -14.97 -26.58
C TYR A 147 -2.75 -16.22 -26.37
N GLN A 148 -1.49 -16.22 -26.82
CA GLN A 148 -0.56 -17.34 -26.61
C GLN A 148 -0.34 -17.62 -25.12
N ILE A 149 -0.24 -16.57 -24.28
CA ILE A 149 -0.12 -16.72 -22.83
C ILE A 149 -1.38 -17.34 -22.22
N VAL A 150 -2.56 -16.84 -22.59
CA VAL A 150 -3.86 -17.34 -22.09
C VAL A 150 -4.15 -18.76 -22.57
N GLU A 151 -3.71 -19.14 -23.78
CA GLU A 151 -3.84 -20.50 -24.32
C GLU A 151 -2.88 -21.47 -23.63
N GLY A 152 -1.79 -20.97 -23.05
CA GLY A 152 -0.79 -21.78 -22.35
C GLY A 152 0.38 -22.22 -23.23
N GLU A 153 0.50 -21.66 -24.44
CA GLU A 153 1.49 -22.04 -25.45
C GLU A 153 2.76 -21.15 -25.43
N HIS A 154 2.70 -20.01 -24.76
CA HIS A 154 3.82 -19.08 -24.71
C HIS A 154 4.99 -19.57 -23.84
N ALA A 155 6.22 -19.30 -24.28
CA ALA A 155 7.47 -19.70 -23.60
C ALA A 155 7.61 -19.16 -22.17
N LEU A 156 6.85 -18.13 -21.77
CA LEU A 156 6.83 -17.64 -20.37
C LEU A 156 6.34 -18.70 -19.37
N TRP A 157 5.67 -19.75 -19.83
CA TRP A 157 5.28 -20.86 -18.99
C TRP A 157 6.44 -21.83 -18.69
N ASP A 158 7.57 -21.73 -19.42
CA ASP A 158 8.71 -22.62 -19.24
C ASP A 158 9.29 -22.52 -17.82
N GLY A 159 9.49 -23.68 -17.19
CA GLY A 159 9.92 -23.78 -15.79
C GLY A 159 8.83 -23.54 -14.74
N VAL A 160 7.61 -23.16 -15.12
CA VAL A 160 6.44 -23.10 -14.23
C VAL A 160 5.77 -24.49 -14.18
N SER A 161 5.62 -25.10 -13.00
CA SER A 161 4.97 -26.41 -12.88
C SER A 161 3.48 -26.37 -13.20
N GLN A 162 2.90 -27.54 -13.48
CA GLN A 162 1.49 -27.66 -13.82
C GLN A 162 0.53 -27.06 -12.77
N PRO A 163 0.68 -27.31 -11.44
CA PRO A 163 -0.18 -26.69 -10.44
C PRO A 163 -0.15 -25.16 -10.46
N TYR A 164 1.05 -24.58 -10.66
CA TYR A 164 1.23 -23.15 -10.80
C TYR A 164 0.60 -22.61 -12.09
N ARG A 165 0.82 -23.30 -13.21
CA ARG A 165 0.21 -22.96 -14.52
C ARG A 165 -1.30 -22.93 -14.41
N GLU A 166 -1.92 -23.98 -13.88
CA GLU A 166 -3.38 -24.08 -13.73
C GLU A 166 -3.92 -22.96 -12.83
N THR A 167 -3.25 -22.68 -11.71
CA THR A 167 -3.65 -21.62 -10.78
C THR A 167 -3.58 -20.24 -11.42
N ILE A 168 -2.44 -19.86 -11.99
CA ILE A 168 -2.24 -18.52 -12.57
C ILE A 168 -3.14 -18.32 -13.78
N ARG A 169 -3.17 -19.32 -14.67
CA ARG A 169 -3.93 -19.25 -15.93
C ARG A 169 -5.44 -19.18 -15.69
N ALA A 170 -5.98 -19.83 -14.65
CA ALA A 170 -7.39 -19.72 -14.32
C ALA A 170 -7.84 -18.25 -14.12
N PHE A 171 -7.03 -17.43 -13.44
CA PHE A 171 -7.34 -16.02 -13.23
C PHE A 171 -7.05 -15.15 -14.45
N LEU A 172 -6.05 -15.49 -15.27
CA LEU A 172 -5.82 -14.82 -16.56
C LEU A 172 -6.98 -15.05 -17.53
N VAL A 173 -7.49 -16.28 -17.61
CA VAL A 173 -8.68 -16.64 -18.39
C VAL A 173 -9.92 -15.93 -17.86
N TYR A 174 -10.10 -15.89 -16.53
CA TYR A 174 -11.20 -15.17 -15.91
C TYR A 174 -11.16 -13.67 -16.25
N PHE A 175 -10.00 -13.03 -16.13
CA PHE A 175 -9.79 -11.65 -16.55
C PHE A 175 -10.12 -11.43 -18.03
N HIS A 176 -9.67 -12.33 -18.91
CA HIS A 176 -9.99 -12.25 -20.33
C HIS A 176 -11.50 -12.31 -20.60
N ASN A 177 -12.21 -13.23 -19.93
CA ASN A 177 -13.65 -13.36 -20.06
C ASN A 177 -14.40 -12.11 -19.57
N GLU A 178 -13.95 -11.48 -18.49
CA GLU A 178 -14.55 -10.25 -17.98
C GLU A 178 -14.36 -9.07 -18.94
N ILE A 179 -13.23 -9.00 -19.64
CA ILE A 179 -13.03 -8.03 -20.73
C ILE A 179 -14.02 -8.29 -21.87
N LEU A 180 -14.14 -9.53 -22.33
CA LEU A 180 -14.99 -9.87 -23.48
C LEU A 180 -16.49 -9.60 -23.22
N ARG A 181 -16.92 -9.57 -21.95
CA ARG A 181 -18.29 -9.22 -21.56
C ARG A 181 -18.59 -7.73 -21.70
N ARG A 182 -17.58 -6.86 -21.84
CA ARG A 182 -17.74 -5.43 -22.02
C ARG A 182 -17.92 -5.12 -23.51
N SER A 183 -19.15 -4.85 -23.93
CA SER A 183 -19.49 -4.58 -25.34
C SER A 183 -19.16 -3.17 -25.80
N ALA A 184 -19.07 -2.20 -24.88
CA ALA A 184 -18.91 -0.79 -25.20
C ALA A 184 -17.44 -0.33 -25.30
N GLU A 185 -16.50 -1.09 -24.72
CA GLU A 185 -15.11 -0.67 -24.58
C GLU A 185 -14.15 -1.78 -25.00
N MET A 186 -13.33 -1.52 -26.02
CA MET A 186 -12.25 -2.43 -26.41
C MET A 186 -11.09 -2.30 -25.43
N PHE A 187 -10.52 -3.43 -25.01
CA PHE A 187 -9.34 -3.48 -24.16
C PHE A 187 -8.04 -3.41 -24.98
N CYS A 188 -7.10 -2.58 -24.54
CA CYS A 188 -5.80 -2.36 -25.14
C CYS A 188 -4.70 -3.09 -24.36
N PHE A 189 -4.09 -4.11 -24.97
CA PHE A 189 -3.05 -4.92 -24.32
C PHE A 189 -1.64 -4.30 -24.36
N THR A 190 -1.44 -3.22 -25.10
CA THR A 190 -0.16 -2.50 -25.25
C THR A 190 0.48 -2.21 -23.89
N ASN A 191 1.75 -2.62 -23.70
CA ASN A 191 2.48 -2.46 -22.44
C ASN A 191 1.74 -3.03 -21.20
N GLY A 192 0.84 -3.98 -21.44
CA GLY A 192 0.05 -4.69 -20.45
C GLY A 192 0.94 -5.46 -19.50
N SER A 193 0.68 -5.41 -18.19
CA SER A 193 1.45 -6.22 -17.23
C SER A 193 0.68 -7.49 -16.93
N ILE A 194 1.29 -8.65 -17.18
CA ILE A 194 0.67 -9.95 -16.92
C ILE A 194 0.31 -10.09 -15.44
N GLY A 195 1.18 -9.65 -14.52
CA GLY A 195 0.88 -9.59 -13.11
C GLY A 195 -0.31 -8.70 -12.76
N ASN A 196 -0.50 -7.57 -13.46
CA ASN A 196 -1.71 -6.74 -13.26
C ASN A 196 -2.97 -7.46 -13.74
N PHE A 197 -2.91 -8.18 -14.86
CA PHE A 197 -4.05 -8.94 -15.39
C PHE A 197 -4.43 -10.11 -14.49
N PHE A 198 -3.44 -10.87 -14.02
CA PHE A 198 -3.64 -11.91 -13.02
C PHE A 198 -4.26 -11.35 -11.74
N PHE A 199 -3.71 -10.25 -11.22
CA PHE A 199 -4.20 -9.60 -10.01
C PHE A 199 -5.64 -9.09 -10.18
N ALA A 200 -5.95 -8.45 -11.31
CA ALA A 200 -7.29 -7.95 -11.62
C ALA A 200 -8.29 -9.11 -11.75
N GLY A 201 -7.93 -10.19 -12.43
CA GLY A 201 -8.73 -11.41 -12.53
C GLY A 201 -9.05 -11.99 -11.15
N ALA A 202 -8.05 -12.12 -10.29
CA ALA A 202 -8.23 -12.59 -8.91
C ALA A 202 -9.14 -11.67 -8.08
N ARG A 203 -8.93 -10.36 -8.15
CA ARG A 203 -9.76 -9.38 -7.44
C ARG A 203 -11.22 -9.47 -7.84
N ILE A 204 -11.51 -9.51 -9.14
CA ILE A 204 -12.89 -9.57 -9.65
C ILE A 204 -13.51 -10.92 -9.28
N PHE A 205 -12.76 -12.01 -9.36
CA PHE A 205 -13.26 -13.33 -8.95
C PHE A 205 -13.63 -13.37 -7.46
N PHE A 206 -12.75 -12.87 -6.58
CA PHE A 206 -13.00 -12.88 -5.13
C PHE A 206 -13.93 -11.76 -4.66
N GLN A 207 -14.16 -10.74 -5.48
CA GLN A 207 -14.78 -9.47 -5.05
C GLN A 207 -14.09 -8.90 -3.80
N SER A 208 -12.77 -9.02 -3.74
CA SER A 208 -11.96 -8.59 -2.60
C SER A 208 -10.53 -8.28 -3.01
N LEU A 209 -10.09 -7.05 -2.74
CA LEU A 209 -8.71 -6.62 -2.95
C LEU A 209 -7.75 -7.39 -2.03
N ASP A 210 -8.05 -7.50 -0.74
CA ASP A 210 -7.21 -8.21 0.23
C ASP A 210 -7.05 -9.70 -0.11
N ALA A 211 -8.11 -10.37 -0.57
CA ALA A 211 -8.02 -11.78 -0.99
C ALA A 211 -7.14 -11.96 -2.24
N ALA A 212 -7.21 -11.03 -3.20
CA ALA A 212 -6.36 -11.04 -4.38
C ALA A 212 -4.88 -10.84 -4.02
N ILE A 213 -4.58 -9.94 -3.07
CA ILE A 213 -3.22 -9.73 -2.54
C ILE A 213 -2.72 -11.01 -1.87
N PHE A 214 -3.56 -11.64 -1.06
CA PHE A 214 -3.21 -12.89 -0.40
C PHE A 214 -2.88 -13.97 -1.43
N LEU A 215 -3.73 -14.17 -2.45
CA LEU A 215 -3.45 -15.13 -3.53
C LEU A 215 -2.13 -14.82 -4.23
N PHE A 216 -1.91 -13.57 -4.64
CA PHE A 216 -0.67 -13.15 -5.30
C PHE A 216 0.54 -13.45 -4.42
N SER A 217 0.43 -13.17 -3.11
CA SER A 217 1.50 -13.44 -2.14
C SER A 217 1.84 -14.92 -2.03
N ARG A 218 0.84 -15.81 -2.07
CA ARG A 218 1.05 -17.26 -2.06
C ARG A 218 1.66 -17.77 -3.36
N VAL A 219 1.19 -17.30 -4.51
CA VAL A 219 1.75 -17.64 -5.82
C VAL A 219 3.20 -17.17 -5.93
N SER A 220 3.49 -15.94 -5.53
CA SER A 220 4.86 -15.39 -5.57
C SER A 220 5.75 -15.85 -4.41
N GLN A 221 5.27 -16.74 -3.53
CA GLN A 221 6.01 -17.24 -2.36
C GLN A 221 6.63 -16.12 -1.51
N ILE A 222 5.88 -15.03 -1.29
CA ILE A 222 6.30 -13.93 -0.42
C ILE A 222 6.53 -14.47 1.01
N PRO A 223 7.61 -14.05 1.71
CA PRO A 223 7.84 -14.44 3.10
C PRO A 223 6.63 -14.17 3.99
N ALA A 224 6.28 -15.12 4.86
CA ALA A 224 5.04 -15.07 5.63
C ALA A 224 4.96 -13.86 6.58
N GLU A 225 6.10 -13.32 7.01
CA GLU A 225 6.17 -12.14 7.87
C GLU A 225 6.10 -10.82 7.10
N SER A 226 6.23 -10.86 5.77
CA SER A 226 6.15 -9.68 4.89
C SER A 226 4.70 -9.48 4.45
N LEU A 227 4.12 -8.33 4.80
CA LEU A 227 2.75 -7.99 4.47
C LEU A 227 2.74 -6.91 3.39
N VAL A 228 1.91 -7.10 2.36
CA VAL A 228 1.56 -6.05 1.40
C VAL A 228 0.13 -5.64 1.71
N LEU A 229 -0.07 -4.39 2.12
CA LEU A 229 -1.36 -3.92 2.62
C LEU A 229 -1.84 -2.74 1.78
N PRO A 230 -3.04 -2.83 1.18
CA PRO A 230 -3.68 -1.66 0.60
C PRO A 230 -4.11 -0.73 1.73
N VAL A 231 -3.81 0.56 1.63
CA VAL A 231 -4.20 1.52 2.68
C VAL A 231 -5.72 1.64 2.80
N ILE A 232 -6.46 1.36 1.73
CA ILE A 232 -7.93 1.28 1.71
C ILE A 232 -8.33 -0.06 1.11
N SER A 233 -9.16 -0.81 1.81
CA SER A 233 -9.79 -2.03 1.30
C SER A 233 -11.09 -1.65 0.58
N THR A 234 -11.04 -1.54 -0.74
CA THR A 234 -12.21 -1.23 -1.58
C THR A 234 -12.22 -2.07 -2.86
N ASN A 235 -13.39 -2.27 -3.44
CA ASN A 235 -13.55 -2.80 -4.80
C ASN A 235 -13.88 -1.72 -5.82
N ASP A 236 -14.02 -0.48 -5.37
CA ASP A 236 -14.44 0.67 -6.16
C ASP A 236 -13.24 1.50 -6.61
N ARG A 237 -13.48 2.31 -7.63
CA ARG A 237 -12.47 3.23 -8.15
C ARG A 237 -12.36 4.44 -7.23
N LEU A 238 -11.16 4.71 -6.75
CA LEU A 238 -10.82 5.95 -6.06
C LEU A 238 -9.84 6.76 -6.92
N THR A 239 -10.14 8.04 -7.08
CA THR A 239 -9.27 8.99 -7.80
C THR A 239 -8.55 9.85 -6.77
N LEU A 240 -7.24 10.07 -6.94
CA LEU A 240 -6.52 11.04 -6.13
C LEU A 240 -6.72 12.45 -6.72
N GLY A 241 -7.03 13.41 -5.87
CA GLY A 241 -7.03 14.83 -6.21
C GLY A 241 -6.01 15.60 -5.38
N CYS A 242 -5.56 16.74 -5.90
CA CYS A 242 -4.80 17.72 -5.13
C CYS A 242 -5.35 19.13 -5.30
N GLU A 243 -5.21 19.94 -4.25
CA GLU A 243 -5.43 21.38 -4.28
C GLU A 243 -4.07 22.07 -4.21
N LEU A 244 -3.83 23.04 -5.08
CA LEU A 244 -2.63 23.87 -5.07
C LEU A 244 -2.86 25.15 -4.24
N TRP A 245 -1.79 25.86 -3.89
CA TRP A 245 -1.88 27.09 -3.09
C TRP A 245 -2.62 28.25 -3.76
N ASP A 246 -2.68 28.27 -5.09
CA ASP A 246 -3.50 29.22 -5.86
C ASP A 246 -5.00 28.85 -5.95
N GLY A 247 -5.40 27.72 -5.34
CA GLY A 247 -6.78 27.21 -5.35
C GLY A 247 -7.10 26.28 -6.53
N THR A 248 -6.17 26.04 -7.46
CA THR A 248 -6.34 25.09 -8.56
C THR A 248 -6.50 23.67 -8.04
N ILE A 249 -7.44 22.91 -8.62
CA ILE A 249 -7.64 21.50 -8.32
C ILE A 249 -7.19 20.64 -9.50
N ILE A 250 -6.28 19.71 -9.26
CA ILE A 250 -5.84 18.69 -10.21
C ILE A 250 -6.44 17.35 -9.81
N ARG A 251 -6.93 16.58 -10.78
CA ARG A 251 -7.61 15.29 -10.57
C ARG A 251 -6.89 14.20 -11.35
N GLY A 252 -6.62 13.08 -10.68
CA GLY A 252 -5.85 11.97 -11.23
C GLY A 252 -4.40 12.00 -10.75
N GLN A 253 -3.87 10.83 -10.39
CA GLN A 253 -2.51 10.71 -9.85
C GLN A 253 -1.47 11.09 -10.91
N ASN A 254 -1.61 10.61 -12.14
CA ASN A 254 -0.73 10.97 -13.24
C ASN A 254 -0.79 12.44 -13.58
N GLU A 255 -1.97 13.07 -13.55
CA GLU A 255 -2.07 14.51 -13.83
C GLU A 255 -1.35 15.36 -12.78
N ILE A 256 -1.16 14.84 -11.56
CA ILE A 256 -0.37 15.46 -10.50
C ILE A 256 1.13 15.26 -10.76
N SER A 257 1.56 14.02 -11.03
CA SER A 257 3.00 13.67 -11.06
C SER A 257 3.62 13.66 -12.46
N HIS A 258 2.94 13.08 -13.44
CA HIS A 258 3.46 12.78 -14.78
C HIS A 258 2.34 12.94 -15.85
N PRO A 259 1.90 14.17 -16.16
CA PRO A 259 0.77 14.40 -17.06
C PRO A 259 1.12 13.86 -18.44
N SER A 260 0.27 12.98 -18.96
CA SER A 260 0.46 12.44 -20.29
C SER A 260 -0.19 13.42 -21.26
N HIS A 261 0.57 14.17 -22.06
CA HIS A 261 0.06 15.12 -23.06
C HIS A 261 -0.66 14.43 -24.25
N GLY A 262 -1.55 13.46 -23.97
CA GLY A 262 -2.23 12.64 -24.97
C GLY A 262 -1.35 11.60 -25.67
N ARG A 263 -0.07 11.45 -25.28
CA ARG A 263 0.86 10.47 -25.87
C ARG A 263 0.95 9.21 -25.01
N LYS A 264 0.74 8.04 -25.62
CA LYS A 264 0.98 6.71 -25.03
C LYS A 264 2.48 6.38 -25.04
N GLU A 265 3.29 7.19 -24.39
CA GLU A 265 4.72 6.89 -24.20
C GLU A 265 4.92 6.15 -22.86
N VAL A 266 6.01 5.38 -22.75
CA VAL A 266 6.42 4.81 -21.46
C VAL A 266 6.73 5.98 -20.53
N VAL A 267 5.93 6.15 -19.47
CA VAL A 267 6.16 7.21 -18.48
C VAL A 267 7.50 6.95 -17.82
N ASN A 268 8.51 7.72 -18.21
CA ASN A 268 9.74 7.81 -17.45
C ASN A 268 9.46 8.72 -16.24
N LYS A 269 9.61 8.19 -15.02
CA LYS A 269 9.46 8.94 -13.77
C LYS A 269 10.68 9.82 -13.48
N ASP A 270 11.71 9.78 -14.31
CA ASP A 270 12.89 10.64 -14.22
C ASP A 270 12.56 12.07 -14.67
N CYS A 271 12.95 13.02 -13.83
CA CYS A 271 12.43 14.37 -13.65
C CYS A 271 12.66 15.42 -14.76
N ASN A 272 12.85 15.06 -16.03
CA ASN A 272 13.29 16.02 -17.07
C ASN A 272 12.28 16.36 -18.18
N SER A 273 11.08 15.75 -18.23
CA SER A 273 10.15 15.95 -19.35
C SER A 273 8.84 16.68 -19.01
N CYS A 274 8.55 16.95 -17.74
CA CYS A 274 7.26 17.52 -17.31
C CYS A 274 7.39 18.98 -16.84
N SER A 275 6.42 19.82 -17.23
CA SER A 275 6.33 21.21 -16.75
C SER A 275 6.06 21.26 -15.24
N ALA A 276 6.72 22.20 -14.56
CA ALA A 276 6.49 22.45 -13.14
C ALA A 276 5.01 22.81 -12.88
N LEU A 277 4.51 22.48 -11.68
CA LEU A 277 3.19 22.90 -11.24
C LEU A 277 3.14 24.45 -11.11
N PRO A 278 1.99 25.09 -11.40
CA PRO A 278 1.85 26.54 -11.33
C PRO A 278 2.02 27.09 -9.91
N SER A 279 1.66 26.29 -8.90
CA SER A 279 1.97 26.54 -7.50
C SER A 279 2.16 25.23 -6.74
N ARG A 280 2.70 25.30 -5.52
CA ARG A 280 2.96 24.12 -4.69
C ARG A 280 1.65 23.40 -4.36
N ILE A 281 1.73 22.09 -4.17
CA ILE A 281 0.60 21.31 -3.63
C ILE A 281 0.35 21.74 -2.19
N LYS A 282 -0.90 22.11 -1.90
CA LYS A 282 -1.37 22.47 -0.55
C LYS A 282 -1.88 21.24 0.19
N ARG A 283 -2.65 20.38 -0.49
CA ARG A 283 -3.16 19.12 0.08
C ARG A 283 -3.53 18.10 -0.99
N VAL A 284 -3.65 16.84 -0.57
CA VAL A 284 -4.22 15.74 -1.38
C VAL A 284 -5.44 15.15 -0.69
N PHE A 285 -6.36 14.58 -1.48
CA PHE A 285 -7.60 14.00 -1.01
C PHE A 285 -8.13 12.95 -2.00
N TYR A 286 -8.98 12.04 -1.52
CA TYR A 286 -9.63 11.05 -2.37
C TYR A 286 -10.92 11.60 -2.97
N MET A 287 -11.22 11.17 -4.18
CA MET A 287 -12.44 11.50 -4.91
C MET A 287 -13.11 10.23 -5.43
N SER A 288 -14.44 10.23 -5.45
CA SER A 288 -15.26 9.18 -6.08
C SER A 288 -16.39 9.80 -6.89
N SER A 289 -16.88 9.05 -7.88
CA SER A 289 -18.11 9.32 -8.61
C SER A 289 -19.27 8.45 -8.09
N GLU A 290 -19.08 7.72 -7.00
CA GLU A 290 -20.14 6.91 -6.41
C GLU A 290 -21.15 7.79 -5.67
N GLY A 291 -22.45 7.58 -5.89
CA GLY A 291 -23.52 8.37 -5.25
C GLY A 291 -23.77 9.75 -5.88
N SER A 292 -23.03 10.15 -6.92
CA SER A 292 -23.23 11.38 -7.68
C SER A 292 -22.76 11.24 -9.12
N ASN A 293 -23.37 11.95 -10.08
CA ASN A 293 -22.88 11.97 -11.47
C ASN A 293 -21.56 12.75 -11.63
N LEU A 294 -21.02 13.35 -10.56
CA LEU A 294 -19.82 14.17 -10.57
C LEU A 294 -18.80 13.66 -9.53
N LEU A 295 -17.52 13.69 -9.93
CA LEU A 295 -16.40 13.45 -9.02
C LEU A 295 -16.43 14.47 -7.87
N HIS A 296 -16.48 13.98 -6.64
CA HIS A 296 -16.48 14.79 -5.42
C HIS A 296 -15.52 14.18 -4.39
N GLU A 297 -15.08 14.99 -3.43
CA GLU A 297 -14.19 14.56 -2.35
C GLU A 297 -14.89 13.55 -1.43
N VAL A 298 -14.19 12.48 -1.07
CA VAL A 298 -14.67 11.40 -0.22
C VAL A 298 -13.67 11.07 0.87
N PHE A 299 -14.14 10.41 1.94
CA PHE A 299 -13.35 10.06 3.12
C PHE A 299 -13.38 8.55 3.36
N PRO A 300 -12.67 7.76 2.54
CA PRO A 300 -12.65 6.32 2.69
C PRO A 300 -12.05 5.90 4.04
N GLU A 301 -12.53 4.78 4.58
CA GLU A 301 -11.96 4.20 5.79
C GLU A 301 -10.60 3.54 5.49
N ALA A 302 -9.65 3.72 6.41
CA ALA A 302 -8.38 3.01 6.34
C ALA A 302 -8.59 1.50 6.56
N ASN A 303 -7.78 0.68 5.90
CA ASN A 303 -7.76 -0.77 6.13
C ASN A 303 -7.44 -1.07 7.60
N ARG A 304 -8.31 -1.83 8.27
CA ARG A 304 -8.16 -2.17 9.69
C ARG A 304 -6.86 -2.89 9.98
N THR A 305 -6.39 -3.75 9.07
CA THR A 305 -5.12 -4.45 9.19
C THR A 305 -3.94 -3.47 9.26
N VAL A 306 -4.00 -2.35 8.52
CA VAL A 306 -2.97 -1.29 8.58
C VAL A 306 -2.95 -0.65 9.97
N LEU A 307 -4.11 -0.31 10.53
CA LEU A 307 -4.22 0.26 11.88
C LEU A 307 -3.72 -0.72 12.95
N GLU A 308 -4.04 -2.00 12.81
CA GLU A 308 -3.55 -3.05 13.71
C GLU A 308 -2.02 -3.19 13.64
N GLN A 309 -1.43 -3.18 12.44
CA GLN A 309 0.03 -3.25 12.29
C GLN A 309 0.71 -2.00 12.85
N LEU A 310 0.19 -0.80 12.57
CA LEU A 310 0.68 0.47 13.14
C LEU A 310 0.76 0.42 14.67
N SER A 311 -0.19 -0.25 15.32
CA SER A 311 -0.22 -0.38 16.79
C SER A 311 0.86 -1.32 17.36
N LYS A 312 1.44 -2.20 16.53
CA LYS A 312 2.31 -3.31 16.95
C LYS A 312 3.77 -3.16 16.54
N VAL A 313 4.06 -2.46 15.44
CA VAL A 313 5.42 -2.37 14.89
C VAL A 313 6.40 -1.60 15.77
N ASP A 314 7.68 -1.89 15.60
CA ASP A 314 8.79 -1.28 16.35
C ASP A 314 9.29 0.01 15.69
N CYS A 315 9.06 0.19 14.37
CA CYS A 315 9.48 1.38 13.62
C CYS A 315 8.48 1.73 12.51
N ILE A 316 8.26 3.03 12.29
CA ILE A 316 7.49 3.54 11.14
C ILE A 316 8.44 4.20 10.15
N VAL A 317 8.33 3.86 8.88
CA VAL A 317 9.14 4.41 7.79
C VAL A 317 8.23 5.11 6.77
N TYR A 318 8.53 6.36 6.48
CA TYR A 318 8.00 7.11 5.35
C TYR A 318 9.03 6.96 4.23
N ALA A 319 8.72 6.09 3.26
CA ALA A 319 9.67 5.70 2.22
C ALA A 319 9.93 6.82 1.20
N MET A 320 11.02 6.66 0.45
CA MET A 320 11.29 7.43 -0.75
C MET A 320 10.26 7.13 -1.85
N GLY A 321 10.01 8.13 -2.68
CA GLY A 321 8.98 8.16 -3.71
C GLY A 321 8.29 9.52 -3.74
N SER A 322 7.34 9.67 -4.66
CA SER A 322 6.59 10.91 -4.81
C SER A 322 5.80 11.23 -3.54
N LEU A 323 6.06 12.39 -2.95
CA LEU A 323 5.57 12.75 -1.62
C LEU A 323 4.04 12.77 -1.58
N PHE A 324 3.42 13.48 -2.51
CA PHE A 324 1.98 13.76 -2.50
C PHE A 324 1.16 12.66 -3.17
N THR A 325 1.76 11.83 -4.02
CA THR A 325 1.04 10.75 -4.74
C THR A 325 1.36 9.34 -4.27
N SER A 326 2.42 9.14 -3.47
CA SER A 326 2.73 7.83 -2.88
C SER A 326 2.57 7.81 -1.35
N VAL A 327 3.16 8.78 -0.65
CA VAL A 327 3.21 8.76 0.82
C VAL A 327 1.96 9.41 1.43
N CYS A 328 1.73 10.70 1.15
CA CYS A 328 0.63 11.46 1.72
C CYS A 328 -0.77 10.85 1.52
N PRO A 329 -1.12 10.19 0.39
CA PRO A 329 -2.44 9.58 0.22
C PRO A 329 -2.75 8.55 1.30
N SER A 330 -1.72 7.84 1.79
CA SER A 330 -1.91 6.89 2.89
C SER A 330 -2.12 7.56 4.25
N LEU A 331 -1.61 8.79 4.43
CA LEU A 331 -1.57 9.50 5.70
C LEU A 331 -2.81 10.35 5.98
N VAL A 332 -3.51 10.80 4.92
CA VAL A 332 -4.71 11.64 5.05
C VAL A 332 -5.91 10.91 5.66
N LEU A 333 -5.89 9.58 5.69
CA LEU A 333 -7.00 8.75 6.14
C LEU A 333 -7.24 8.81 7.65
N ARG A 334 -8.52 8.80 8.03
CA ARG A 334 -8.94 8.81 9.44
C ARG A 334 -8.39 7.59 10.18
N GLY A 335 -7.90 7.80 11.39
CA GLY A 335 -7.28 6.76 12.22
C GLY A 335 -5.77 6.61 12.04
N ILE A 336 -5.21 6.94 10.86
CA ILE A 336 -3.76 6.79 10.62
C ILE A 336 -2.96 7.76 11.48
N GLY A 337 -3.25 9.06 11.40
CA GLY A 337 -2.60 10.09 12.20
C GLY A 337 -2.73 9.86 13.70
N GLU A 338 -3.92 9.49 14.15
CA GLU A 338 -4.22 9.13 15.54
C GLU A 338 -3.35 7.97 16.03
N THR A 339 -3.30 6.88 15.27
CA THR A 339 -2.57 5.67 15.66
C THR A 339 -1.07 5.95 15.72
N ILE A 340 -0.52 6.65 14.72
CA ILE A 340 0.90 7.03 14.69
C ILE A 340 1.25 7.93 15.89
N ALA A 341 0.40 8.90 16.21
CA ALA A 341 0.62 9.83 17.31
C ALA A 341 0.59 9.14 18.68
N SER A 342 -0.23 8.10 18.84
CA SER A 342 -0.31 7.30 20.07
C SER A 342 0.97 6.47 20.36
N ARG A 343 1.87 6.32 19.38
CA ARG A 343 3.03 5.42 19.45
C ARG A 343 4.33 6.20 19.72
N SER A 344 5.00 5.91 20.83
CA SER A 344 6.36 6.40 21.13
C SER A 344 7.41 5.41 20.59
N ILE A 345 7.49 5.32 19.26
CA ILE A 345 8.47 4.51 18.51
C ILE A 345 9.21 5.37 17.48
N PRO A 346 10.41 4.95 17.04
CA PRO A 346 11.15 5.59 15.95
C PRO A 346 10.30 5.80 14.70
N LYS A 347 10.44 6.99 14.11
CA LYS A 347 9.80 7.41 12.87
C LYS A 347 10.89 7.89 11.92
N VAL A 348 10.99 7.28 10.75
CA VAL A 348 12.10 7.49 9.82
C VAL A 348 11.54 8.00 8.50
N LEU A 349 12.00 9.15 8.05
CA LEU A 349 11.72 9.69 6.73
C LEU A 349 12.92 9.44 5.81
N LEU A 350 12.68 8.77 4.68
CA LEU A 350 13.64 8.62 3.60
C LEU A 350 13.34 9.67 2.52
N LEU A 351 14.23 10.64 2.36
CA LEU A 351 14.10 11.66 1.33
C LEU A 351 14.54 11.14 -0.04
N ASN A 352 13.91 11.69 -1.08
CA ASN A 352 14.29 11.47 -2.46
C ASN A 352 15.67 12.08 -2.76
N GLY A 353 16.44 11.43 -3.62
CA GLY A 353 17.74 11.96 -4.07
C GLY A 353 17.65 13.10 -5.08
N SER A 354 16.47 13.31 -5.67
CA SER A 354 16.17 14.40 -6.59
C SER A 354 14.77 14.94 -6.33
N HIS A 355 14.54 16.20 -6.74
CA HIS A 355 13.19 16.76 -6.77
C HIS A 355 12.43 16.23 -7.97
N ASP A 356 11.13 15.98 -7.76
CA ASP A 356 10.17 15.70 -8.82
C ASP A 356 9.25 16.92 -9.04
N ARG A 357 8.29 16.76 -9.96
CA ARG A 357 7.29 17.78 -10.29
C ARG A 357 6.51 18.26 -9.06
N GLU A 358 6.26 17.36 -8.10
CA GLU A 358 5.47 17.63 -6.90
C GLU A 358 6.22 18.46 -5.86
N THR A 359 7.55 18.30 -5.82
CA THR A 359 8.40 18.81 -4.73
C THR A 359 9.41 19.86 -5.20
N THR A 360 9.21 20.44 -6.38
CA THR A 360 10.10 21.46 -6.94
C THR A 360 10.26 22.66 -5.99
N GLY A 361 11.49 22.91 -5.55
CA GLY A 361 11.83 23.99 -4.62
C GLY A 361 11.37 23.77 -3.17
N LEU A 362 10.89 22.57 -2.81
CA LEU A 362 10.48 22.22 -1.46
C LEU A 362 11.71 21.84 -0.61
N PRO A 363 12.02 22.55 0.49
CA PRO A 363 13.12 22.16 1.37
C PRO A 363 12.78 20.87 2.13
N ALA A 364 13.78 20.22 2.74
CA ALA A 364 13.58 19.02 3.56
C ALA A 364 12.53 19.23 4.68
N SER A 365 12.51 20.41 5.32
CA SER A 365 11.47 20.77 6.29
C SER A 365 10.07 20.79 5.68
N GLY A 366 9.94 21.12 4.39
CA GLY A 366 8.66 21.09 3.67
C GLY A 366 8.10 19.68 3.47
N PHE A 367 8.95 18.66 3.32
CA PHE A 367 8.50 17.26 3.32
C PHE A 367 7.91 16.88 4.67
N VAL A 368 8.58 17.27 5.75
CA VAL A 368 8.11 17.05 7.12
C VAL A 368 6.77 17.75 7.34
N THR A 369 6.67 19.03 6.96
CA THR A 369 5.41 19.79 7.05
C THR A 369 4.28 19.12 6.29
N ALA A 370 4.50 18.68 5.05
CA ALA A 370 3.49 18.01 4.24
C ALA A 370 3.01 16.69 4.86
N ILE A 371 3.93 15.89 5.43
CA ILE A 371 3.59 14.67 6.17
C ILE A 371 2.76 15.00 7.40
N THR A 372 3.19 15.98 8.21
CA THR A 372 2.45 16.38 9.40
C THR A 372 1.09 16.95 9.07
N ASP A 373 0.95 17.77 8.03
CA ASP A 373 -0.32 18.33 7.58
C ASP A 373 -1.26 17.24 7.06
N SER A 374 -0.73 16.23 6.38
CA SER A 374 -1.52 15.07 5.93
C SER A 374 -2.07 14.28 7.12
N LEU A 375 -1.23 14.00 8.11
CA LEU A 375 -1.63 13.29 9.34
C LEU A 375 -2.63 14.09 10.18
N ASN A 376 -2.44 15.40 10.27
CA ASN A 376 -3.27 16.30 11.07
C ASN A 376 -4.55 16.72 10.35
N ARG A 377 -4.60 16.52 9.02
CA ARG A 377 -5.66 17.00 8.11
C ARG A 377 -5.88 18.51 8.19
N THR A 378 -4.85 19.26 8.57
CA THR A 378 -4.88 20.73 8.74
C THR A 378 -4.81 21.46 7.41
N TYR A 379 -4.12 20.91 6.41
CA TYR A 379 -3.99 21.52 5.08
C TYR A 379 -3.49 22.98 5.11
N GLY A 380 -2.59 23.30 6.04
CA GLY A 380 -2.11 24.66 6.29
C GLY A 380 -3.10 25.59 7.02
N ASP A 381 -4.28 25.08 7.39
CA ASP A 381 -5.31 25.78 8.16
C ASP A 381 -5.35 25.18 9.59
N PRO A 382 -4.82 25.90 10.60
CA PRO A 382 -4.77 25.40 11.97
C PRO A 382 -6.17 25.15 12.56
N ASP A 383 -7.21 25.80 12.03
CA ASP A 383 -8.60 25.67 12.50
C ASP A 383 -9.29 24.41 11.94
N LYS A 384 -8.72 23.80 10.91
CA LYS A 384 -9.19 22.53 10.33
C LYS A 384 -8.41 21.32 10.84
N SER A 385 -7.85 21.42 12.04
CA SER A 385 -7.22 20.27 12.68
C SER A 385 -8.22 19.18 13.03
N LEU A 386 -7.69 17.96 13.16
CA LEU A 386 -8.40 16.92 13.86
C LEU A 386 -8.90 17.38 15.22
N LYS A 387 -10.21 17.25 15.47
CA LYS A 387 -10.86 17.41 16.79
C LYS A 387 -10.47 16.27 17.75
N ASN A 388 -9.20 15.93 17.83
CA ASN A 388 -8.68 15.06 18.87
C ASN A 388 -8.39 15.92 20.11
N LEU A 389 -8.44 15.33 21.32
CA LEU A 389 -7.95 16.00 22.52
C LEU A 389 -6.56 16.58 22.20
N VAL A 390 -6.43 17.89 22.42
CA VAL A 390 -5.31 18.76 22.03
C VAL A 390 -3.93 18.24 22.50
N SER A 391 -3.91 17.24 23.38
CA SER A 391 -2.72 16.56 23.91
C SER A 391 -2.12 15.46 23.03
N SER A 392 -2.77 14.97 21.97
CA SER A 392 -2.30 13.75 21.28
C SER A 392 -1.63 14.00 19.92
N VAL A 393 -2.18 14.90 19.10
CA VAL A 393 -1.69 15.15 17.72
C VAL A 393 -0.69 16.32 17.68
N ASN A 394 -0.87 17.33 18.54
CA ASN A 394 0.15 18.34 18.80
C ASN A 394 1.46 17.74 19.33
N VAL A 395 1.51 16.46 19.74
CA VAL A 395 2.77 15.80 20.11
C VAL A 395 3.63 15.56 18.88
N LEU A 396 3.07 15.34 17.68
CA LEU A 396 3.87 15.33 16.45
C LEU A 396 4.43 16.73 16.18
N TYR A 397 3.61 17.78 16.20
CA TYR A 397 4.12 19.15 15.97
C TYR A 397 5.08 19.63 17.08
N ASN A 398 4.75 19.41 18.36
CA ASN A 398 5.55 19.82 19.52
C ASN A 398 6.76 18.93 19.78
N ARG A 399 6.80 17.64 19.44
CA ARG A 399 8.07 16.88 19.46
C ARG A 399 8.96 17.24 18.28
N PHE A 400 8.36 17.63 17.15
CA PHE A 400 9.09 18.15 16.00
C PHE A 400 9.51 19.62 16.20
N SER A 401 8.97 20.34 17.19
CA SER A 401 9.27 21.75 17.51
C SER A 401 10.08 21.92 18.82
N MET A 402 9.89 21.05 19.83
CA MET A 402 10.57 21.09 21.15
C MET A 402 11.79 20.15 21.26
N ILE A 403 12.68 20.13 20.27
CA ILE A 403 14.06 19.65 20.49
C ILE A 403 15.00 20.79 20.08
N GLY A 404 14.94 21.88 20.86
CA GLY A 404 16.04 22.83 20.95
C GLY A 404 17.12 22.22 21.84
N GLY A 405 18.13 21.60 21.23
CA GLY A 405 19.19 20.92 21.99
C GLY A 405 20.39 20.55 21.14
N ILE A 406 21.43 21.40 21.22
CA ILE A 406 22.86 21.20 20.93
C ILE A 406 23.17 20.38 19.66
N MET A 407 23.46 21.11 18.57
CA MET A 407 24.30 20.61 17.48
C MET A 407 25.65 20.15 18.03
N HIS A 408 25.92 18.85 18.06
CA HIS A 408 27.30 18.37 18.07
C HIS A 408 27.86 18.51 16.65
N SER A 409 28.70 19.53 16.48
CA SER A 409 29.52 19.76 15.30
C SER A 409 30.33 18.50 14.95
N PHE A 410 30.03 17.87 13.83
CA PHE A 410 31.00 17.09 13.07
C PHE A 410 31.24 17.82 11.76
N THR A 411 32.31 18.60 11.78
CA THR A 411 32.82 19.39 10.66
C THR A 411 33.28 18.53 9.50
N SER A 412 33.00 19.06 8.30
CA SER A 412 33.57 18.73 6.99
C SER A 412 32.88 17.61 6.22
N PHE A 413 32.05 17.96 5.24
CA PHE A 413 32.29 17.60 3.83
C PHE A 413 31.51 18.56 2.90
N LYS A 414 32.22 19.17 1.95
CA LYS A 414 31.72 20.17 0.99
C LYS A 414 30.83 19.50 -0.06
N TYR A 415 29.56 19.91 -0.15
CA TYR A 415 28.88 20.17 -1.43
C TYR A 415 27.91 21.33 -1.24
N ALA A 416 28.11 22.34 -2.09
CA ALA A 416 27.54 23.67 -1.97
C ALA A 416 26.08 23.72 -2.47
N ASN A 417 25.31 24.64 -1.87
CA ASN A 417 24.03 25.18 -2.33
C ASN A 417 22.70 24.51 -1.91
N MET A 418 22.63 23.85 -0.76
CA MET A 418 21.36 23.85 0.01
C MET A 418 21.54 24.77 1.23
N LYS A 419 20.95 25.98 1.16
CA LYS A 419 20.80 26.86 2.33
C LYS A 419 19.77 26.23 3.26
N TYR A 420 20.23 25.60 4.33
CA TYR A 420 19.35 25.14 5.40
C TYR A 420 19.21 26.26 6.45
N PRO A 421 17.99 26.57 6.94
CA PRO A 421 17.83 27.43 8.11
C PRO A 421 18.52 26.78 9.31
N THR A 422 19.28 27.57 10.06
CA THR A 422 20.04 27.16 11.26
C THR A 422 19.18 26.73 12.45
N ASP A 423 17.86 26.71 12.30
CA ASP A 423 16.88 26.46 13.38
C ASP A 423 16.05 25.17 13.14
N CYS A 424 16.66 24.13 12.56
CA CYS A 424 15.97 22.86 12.29
C CYS A 424 16.13 21.87 13.47
N PRO A 425 15.09 21.57 14.28
CA PRO A 425 15.16 20.72 15.50
C PRO A 425 15.23 19.20 15.22
N PHE A 426 15.67 18.81 14.02
CA PHE A 426 15.73 17.42 13.58
C PHE A 426 17.17 16.90 13.67
N LEU A 427 17.34 15.64 14.06
CA LEU A 427 18.59 14.93 13.78
C LEU A 427 18.63 14.64 12.27
N VAL A 428 19.11 15.63 11.50
CA VAL A 428 19.33 15.48 10.06
C VAL A 428 20.67 14.81 9.88
N GLN A 429 20.65 13.59 9.37
CA GLN A 429 21.83 12.80 9.13
C GLN A 429 21.86 12.47 7.63
N ILE A 430 22.72 13.17 6.89
CA ILE A 430 22.87 13.03 5.43
C ILE A 430 23.94 11.99 5.16
N TRP A 431 23.59 10.92 4.44
CA TRP A 431 24.50 9.80 4.17
C TRP A 431 24.42 9.38 2.70
N HIS A 432 25.50 8.79 2.19
CA HIS A 432 25.60 8.40 0.78
C HIS A 432 24.75 7.17 0.40
N ASP A 433 24.32 6.37 1.38
CA ASP A 433 23.57 5.12 1.17
C ASP A 433 22.46 4.96 2.21
N SER A 434 21.26 5.46 1.88
CA SER A 434 20.07 5.44 2.77
C SER A 434 19.66 4.02 3.18
N VAL A 435 20.07 3.01 2.42
CA VAL A 435 19.73 1.61 2.66
C VAL A 435 20.61 1.02 3.75
N LYS A 436 21.93 1.20 3.64
CA LYS A 436 22.87 0.84 4.72
C LYS A 436 22.55 1.59 6.01
N MET A 437 22.00 2.80 5.93
CA MET A 437 21.58 3.57 7.09
C MET A 437 20.28 3.06 7.72
N LEU A 438 19.27 2.71 6.95
CA LEU A 438 18.09 2.07 7.52
C LEU A 438 18.50 0.77 8.23
N ILE A 439 19.39 -0.01 7.62
CA ILE A 439 19.94 -1.23 8.22
C ILE A 439 20.74 -0.94 9.49
N CYS A 440 21.63 0.06 9.45
CA CYS A 440 22.40 0.48 10.61
C CYS A 440 21.48 0.99 11.74
N LEU A 441 20.48 1.81 11.42
CA LEU A 441 19.49 2.28 12.37
C LEU A 441 18.70 1.11 12.96
N LEU A 442 18.28 0.14 12.16
CA LEU A 442 17.56 -1.05 12.65
C LEU A 442 18.43 -1.93 13.55
N ASN A 443 19.70 -2.13 13.21
CA ASN A 443 20.66 -2.83 14.05
C ASN A 443 20.94 -2.05 15.35
N THR A 444 20.93 -0.72 15.30
CA THR A 444 21.19 0.15 16.46
C THR A 444 19.94 0.39 17.33
N ILE A 445 18.74 0.31 16.75
CA ILE A 445 17.45 0.31 17.48
C ILE A 445 17.40 -0.89 18.43
N SER A 446 18.03 -2.02 18.06
CA SER A 446 18.17 -3.17 18.96
C SER A 446 19.18 -2.93 20.10
N GLU A 447 20.25 -2.18 19.86
CA GLU A 447 21.41 -2.14 20.79
C GLU A 447 21.60 -0.85 21.63
N TYR A 448 21.22 0.35 21.17
CA TYR A 448 21.78 1.59 21.76
C TYR A 448 20.82 2.77 22.06
N PHE A 449 19.56 2.76 21.62
CA PHE A 449 18.67 3.93 21.82
C PHE A 449 17.44 3.63 22.69
N PRO A 450 17.55 3.72 24.03
CA PRO A 450 16.39 3.67 24.93
C PRO A 450 15.51 4.95 24.89
N CYS A 451 15.84 5.94 24.06
CA CYS A 451 15.10 7.20 23.97
C CYS A 451 14.04 7.17 22.84
N HIS A 452 12.81 6.88 23.25
CA HIS A 452 11.61 6.49 22.48
C HIS A 452 10.96 7.53 21.53
N SER A 453 11.64 8.61 21.11
CA SER A 453 10.93 9.77 20.52
C SER A 453 11.55 10.43 19.28
N PHE A 454 12.64 9.92 18.72
CA PHE A 454 13.35 10.61 17.63
C PHE A 454 12.68 10.42 16.25
N PHE A 455 12.64 11.52 15.49
CA PHE A 455 12.33 11.53 14.06
C PHE A 455 13.65 11.62 13.28
N TYR A 456 13.96 10.59 12.49
CA TYR A 456 15.20 10.53 11.72
C TYR A 456 14.91 10.91 10.28
N ILE A 457 15.70 11.85 9.74
CA ILE A 457 15.65 12.20 8.32
C ILE A 457 16.91 11.62 7.66
N LEU A 458 16.71 10.65 6.78
CA LEU A 458 17.78 10.04 5.98
C LEU A 458 17.60 10.46 4.52
N CYS A 459 18.68 10.91 3.89
CA CYS A 459 18.68 11.24 2.46
C CYS A 459 19.39 10.14 1.66
N SER A 460 18.87 9.78 0.49
CA SER A 460 19.58 8.91 -0.47
C SER A 460 20.34 9.78 -1.47
N LEU A 461 21.66 9.63 -1.56
CA LEU A 461 22.47 10.28 -2.60
C LEU A 461 22.65 9.41 -3.86
N LYS A 462 22.02 8.23 -3.93
CA LYS A 462 21.98 7.48 -5.20
C LYS A 462 20.94 8.12 -6.12
N THR A 463 21.43 8.79 -7.15
CA THR A 463 20.69 8.95 -8.41
C THR A 463 20.17 7.59 -8.85
N MET A 464 18.88 7.52 -9.22
CA MET A 464 18.25 6.32 -9.78
C MET A 464 19.04 5.76 -10.96
#